data_AF-A0ABD8AA31-F1
#
_entry.id   AF-A0ABD8AA31-F1
#
_cell.length_a   1.000
_cell.length_b   1.000
_cell.length_c   1.000
_cell.angle_alpha   90.00
_cell.angle_beta   90.00
_cell.angle_gamma   90.00
#
_symmetry.space_group_name_H-M   'P 1'
#
loop_
_entity.id
_entity.type
_entity.pdbx_description
1 polymer ?
#
loop_
_entity_poly.entity_id
_entity_poly.type
_entity_poly.pdbx_seq_one_letter_code
_entity_poly.pdbx_strand_id
1 'polypeptide(L)'
;MTQKKEPPYRGDTQISAVHRHVPGDGDCHSSAGAYLPFMIGRYRHGLPDCGGGSGSWYSAECQENVMMRYARTRKCLAYIQTLAGCYWMEREGCPEHCYIEGTFDLDFYLTFVKNASQNFSHAVCAEFLGGNADEFSSWKFYQFGNLDIRPGNWQMPYGTKTEDTKVTIYEITGVMTCAVPDYKPGSPKAVFLIGENGTITSE
;
A
#
# COMPACT_ATOMS: atom_id res chain seq x y z
N MET A 1 49.43 42.71 -34.28
CA MET A 1 48.82 42.55 -35.62
C MET A 1 48.10 41.20 -35.61
N THR A 2 46.81 41.14 -35.27
CA THR A 2 45.63 41.24 -36.17
C THR A 2 45.61 40.24 -37.33
N GLN A 3 44.74 39.23 -37.21
CA GLN A 3 43.79 38.72 -38.22
C GLN A 3 42.60 38.16 -37.39
N LYS A 4 41.40 38.77 -37.28
CA LYS A 4 40.29 38.98 -38.25
C LYS A 4 39.94 37.70 -39.02
N LYS A 5 38.81 37.04 -38.74
CA LYS A 5 37.43 37.18 -39.34
C LYS A 5 37.11 35.81 -39.97
N GLU A 6 35.90 35.23 -40.08
CA GLU A 6 34.49 35.67 -40.14
C GLU A 6 33.56 34.41 -40.04
N PRO A 7 32.20 34.44 -40.25
CA PRO A 7 31.20 33.72 -39.43
C PRO A 7 30.42 32.63 -40.23
N PRO A 8 29.09 32.47 -40.08
CA PRO A 8 28.35 31.58 -39.18
C PRO A 8 27.74 30.36 -39.92
N TYR A 9 27.21 29.37 -39.18
CA TYR A 9 26.16 28.52 -39.73
C TYR A 9 25.10 28.18 -38.68
N ARG A 10 23.88 28.64 -38.95
CA ARG A 10 22.64 28.27 -38.28
C ARG A 10 22.15 26.96 -38.89
N GLY A 11 21.80 25.99 -38.05
CA GLY A 11 20.99 24.85 -38.43
C GLY A 11 19.92 24.66 -37.36
N ASP A 12 18.70 25.09 -37.67
CA ASP A 12 17.50 24.82 -36.88
C ASP A 12 17.21 23.31 -36.88
N THR A 13 16.95 22.67 -35.74
CA THR A 13 15.74 21.85 -35.52
C THR A 13 15.63 21.24 -34.11
N GLN A 14 14.40 21.27 -33.61
CA GLN A 14 13.73 20.34 -32.69
C GLN A 14 13.85 20.50 -31.16
N ILE A 15 12.75 21.03 -30.63
CA ILE A 15 12.11 20.79 -29.34
C ILE A 15 12.16 19.30 -28.96
N SER A 16 12.67 18.97 -27.76
CA SER A 16 12.29 17.82 -26.90
C SER A 16 13.31 17.74 -25.75
N ALA A 17 13.04 17.49 -24.48
CA ALA A 17 11.84 17.17 -23.73
C ALA A 17 11.97 17.88 -22.38
N VAL A 18 10.83 18.30 -21.85
CA VAL A 18 10.63 18.68 -20.45
C VAL A 18 11.33 17.68 -19.54
N HIS A 19 12.10 18.20 -18.58
CA HIS A 19 12.68 17.48 -17.46
C HIS A 19 11.64 16.53 -16.83
N ARG A 20 11.64 15.26 -17.25
CA ARG A 20 11.23 14.18 -16.35
C ARG A 20 12.43 13.98 -15.43
N HIS A 21 12.38 14.61 -14.27
CA HIS A 21 13.06 14.05 -13.10
C HIS A 21 12.53 12.62 -12.97
N VAL A 22 13.35 11.67 -13.38
CA VAL A 22 13.27 10.31 -12.87
C VAL A 22 13.90 10.42 -11.49
N PRO A 23 13.13 10.31 -10.38
CA PRO A 23 13.74 10.33 -9.07
C PRO A 23 14.71 9.15 -9.00
N GLY A 24 15.96 9.43 -8.66
CA GLY A 24 16.93 8.37 -8.43
C GLY A 24 16.54 7.57 -7.18
N ASP A 25 17.13 6.38 -7.00
CA ASP A 25 17.00 5.49 -5.84
C ASP A 25 17.33 6.15 -4.46
N GLY A 26 17.54 7.46 -4.39
CA GLY A 26 17.77 8.26 -3.18
C GLY A 26 16.64 9.21 -2.79
N ASP A 27 15.69 9.51 -3.69
CA ASP A 27 14.61 10.46 -3.40
C ASP A 27 13.44 9.78 -2.69
N CYS A 28 12.75 10.52 -1.82
CA CYS A 28 11.55 10.04 -1.15
C CYS A 28 10.37 10.06 -2.12
N HIS A 29 9.54 9.02 -2.08
CA HIS A 29 8.37 8.96 -2.93
C HIS A 29 7.35 10.01 -2.51
N SER A 30 6.69 10.61 -3.51
CA SER A 30 5.53 11.46 -3.25
C SER A 30 4.35 10.60 -2.82
N SER A 31 3.65 11.01 -1.76
CA SER A 31 2.42 10.37 -1.27
C SER A 31 1.17 10.77 -2.07
N ALA A 32 1.30 11.00 -3.39
CA ALA A 32 0.21 11.43 -4.24
C ALA A 32 -0.71 10.27 -4.68
N GLY A 33 -2.02 10.53 -4.73
CA GLY A 33 -3.02 9.58 -5.26
C GLY A 33 -3.52 8.53 -4.27
N ALA A 34 -4.40 7.64 -4.74
CA ALA A 34 -5.11 6.70 -3.86
C ALA A 34 -4.21 5.56 -3.34
N TYR A 35 -3.28 5.11 -4.17
CA TYR A 35 -2.36 4.02 -3.84
C TYR A 35 -0.95 4.57 -3.56
N LEU A 36 -0.29 4.01 -2.56
CA LEU A 36 1.11 4.28 -2.26
C LEU A 36 1.96 3.16 -2.89
N PRO A 37 2.69 3.40 -3.99
CA PRO A 37 3.43 2.38 -4.72
C PRO A 37 4.82 2.11 -4.12
N PHE A 38 4.94 2.13 -2.79
CA PHE A 38 6.19 1.91 -2.08
C PHE A 38 5.92 1.32 -0.69
N MET A 39 6.94 0.69 -0.11
CA MET A 39 6.87 0.25 1.29
C MET A 39 7.04 1.44 2.21
N ILE A 40 6.17 1.56 3.20
CA ILE A 40 6.36 2.51 4.28
C ILE A 40 7.10 1.79 5.39
N GLY A 41 8.29 2.26 5.73
CA GLY A 41 9.19 1.57 6.65
C GLY A 41 8.98 1.94 8.11
N ARG A 42 8.34 3.07 8.42
CA ARG A 42 8.21 3.56 9.80
C ARG A 42 6.88 4.21 10.10
N TYR A 43 6.42 4.07 11.34
CA TYR A 43 5.26 4.77 11.89
C TYR A 43 5.50 5.25 13.33
N ARG A 44 4.70 6.21 13.79
CA ARG A 44 4.64 6.62 15.19
C ARG A 44 3.30 7.26 15.54
N HIS A 45 3.10 7.45 16.85
CA HIS A 45 2.02 8.24 17.41
C HIS A 45 2.41 9.72 17.50
N GLY A 46 1.45 10.61 17.66
CA GLY A 46 1.71 12.05 17.82
C GLY A 46 0.51 12.83 18.31
N LEU A 47 0.52 14.14 18.01
CA LEU A 47 -0.57 15.03 18.33
C LEU A 47 -1.83 14.64 17.53
N PRO A 48 -3.03 14.71 18.13
CA PRO A 48 -4.27 14.15 17.57
C PRO A 48 -4.88 15.01 16.43
N ASP A 49 -4.17 16.02 15.95
CA ASP A 49 -4.65 17.05 15.02
C ASP A 49 -3.73 17.18 13.79
N CYS A 50 -2.96 16.13 13.46
CA CYS A 50 -1.87 16.19 12.50
C CYS A 50 -0.80 17.26 12.85
N GLY A 51 -0.72 17.73 14.10
CA GLY A 51 0.24 18.74 14.57
C GLY A 51 1.70 18.28 14.66
N GLY A 52 1.97 16.99 14.45
CA GLY A 52 3.30 16.40 14.41
C GLY A 52 3.43 15.13 15.25
N GLY A 53 4.29 14.22 14.80
CA GLY A 53 4.60 12.99 15.52
C GLY A 53 5.39 13.24 16.81
N SER A 54 5.17 12.40 17.82
CA SER A 54 5.84 12.47 19.13
C SER A 54 6.44 11.11 19.51
N GLY A 55 7.55 11.13 20.24
CA GLY A 55 8.20 9.88 20.67
C GLY A 55 8.92 9.14 19.55
N SER A 56 9.14 7.84 19.77
CA SER A 56 9.98 6.99 18.94
C SER A 56 9.28 6.55 17.65
N TRP A 57 10.08 6.36 16.60
CA TRP A 57 9.68 5.66 15.40
C TRP A 57 9.71 4.15 15.62
N TYR A 58 8.71 3.46 15.10
CA TYR A 58 8.59 2.00 15.06
C TYR A 58 8.72 1.51 13.62
N SER A 59 9.23 0.29 13.43
CA SER A 59 9.22 -0.36 12.11
C SER A 59 7.79 -0.66 11.69
N ALA A 60 7.48 -0.39 10.42
CA ALA A 60 6.21 -0.72 9.81
C ALA A 60 6.36 -1.95 8.91
N GLU A 61 5.58 -2.99 9.21
CA GLU A 61 5.56 -4.22 8.44
C GLU A 61 4.28 -4.27 7.59
N CYS A 62 3.83 -5.49 7.27
CA CYS A 62 2.67 -5.70 6.42
C CYS A 62 1.37 -5.12 7.00
N GLN A 63 1.08 -5.32 8.29
CA GLN A 63 -0.18 -4.86 8.88
C GLN A 63 -0.23 -3.34 9.05
N GLU A 64 0.88 -2.74 9.49
CA GLU A 64 1.02 -1.28 9.62
C GLU A 64 0.83 -0.60 8.25
N ASN A 65 1.38 -1.20 7.18
CA ASN A 65 1.18 -0.71 5.82
C ASN A 65 -0.27 -0.82 5.34
N VAL A 66 -1.04 -1.82 5.82
CA VAL A 66 -2.51 -1.87 5.60
C VAL A 66 -3.17 -0.68 6.29
N MET A 67 -2.80 -0.38 7.54
CA MET A 67 -3.40 0.75 8.29
C MET A 67 -3.14 2.11 7.64
N MET A 68 -1.92 2.35 7.16
CA MET A 68 -1.58 3.58 6.46
C MET A 68 -2.38 3.73 5.15
N ARG A 69 -2.62 2.63 4.43
CA ARG A 69 -3.44 2.62 3.22
C ARG A 69 -4.93 2.74 3.53
N TYR A 70 -5.41 2.16 4.63
CA TYR A 70 -6.77 2.34 5.13
C TYR A 70 -7.07 3.81 5.40
N ALA A 71 -6.13 4.54 5.99
CA ALA A 71 -6.27 5.97 6.30
C ALA A 71 -6.45 6.85 5.05
N ARG A 72 -6.11 6.36 3.86
CA ARG A 72 -6.36 7.04 2.58
C ARG A 72 -7.76 6.78 2.03
N THR A 73 -8.60 6.00 2.70
CA THR A 73 -9.93 5.62 2.17
C THR A 73 -11.02 6.44 2.85
N ARG A 74 -12.15 6.68 2.17
CA ARG A 74 -13.32 7.33 2.80
C ARG A 74 -13.88 6.53 3.99
N LYS A 75 -13.64 5.22 4.06
CA LYS A 75 -14.01 4.38 5.21
C LYS A 75 -13.32 4.84 6.51
N CYS A 76 -12.15 5.49 6.41
CA CYS A 76 -11.41 5.96 7.58
C CYS A 76 -12.07 7.14 8.30
N LEU A 77 -13.03 7.84 7.65
CA LEU A 77 -13.63 9.07 8.18
C LEU A 77 -14.30 8.88 9.54
N ALA A 78 -14.84 7.68 9.81
CA ALA A 78 -15.40 7.34 11.12
C ALA A 78 -14.35 7.34 12.25
N TYR A 79 -13.07 7.21 11.91
CA TYR A 79 -11.93 7.11 12.84
C TYR A 79 -10.91 8.22 12.64
N ILE A 80 -11.28 9.30 11.94
CA ILE A 80 -10.35 10.36 11.53
C ILE A 80 -9.63 10.98 12.73
N GLN A 81 -10.29 11.13 13.88
CA GLN A 81 -9.70 11.70 15.09
C GLN A 81 -8.59 10.81 15.65
N THR A 82 -8.77 9.49 15.62
CA THR A 82 -7.73 8.54 16.04
C THR A 82 -6.55 8.56 15.06
N LEU A 83 -6.86 8.55 13.76
CA LEU A 83 -5.86 8.49 12.69
C LEU A 83 -5.09 9.80 12.50
N ALA A 84 -5.66 10.95 12.87
CA ALA A 84 -4.96 12.24 12.90
C ALA A 84 -3.83 12.29 13.94
N GLY A 85 -3.80 11.34 14.88
CA GLY A 85 -2.69 11.09 15.81
C GLY A 85 -1.61 10.15 15.29
N CYS A 86 -1.68 9.71 14.03
CA CYS A 86 -0.79 8.72 13.45
C CYS A 86 0.05 9.31 12.33
N TYR A 87 1.34 8.96 12.33
CA TYR A 87 2.33 9.50 11.42
C TYR A 87 3.19 8.39 10.83
N TRP A 88 3.62 8.57 9.59
CA TRP A 88 4.48 7.63 8.90
C TRP A 88 5.62 8.34 8.17
N MET A 89 6.67 7.58 7.88
CA MET A 89 7.69 8.00 6.92
C MET A 89 8.17 6.77 6.14
N GLU A 90 8.51 6.98 4.87
CA GLU A 90 8.94 5.90 3.99
C GLU A 90 10.20 5.21 4.54
N ARG A 91 11.22 6.00 4.88
CA ARG A 91 12.48 5.57 5.49
C ARG A 91 13.10 6.73 6.25
N GLU A 92 14.11 6.45 7.07
CA GLU A 92 14.86 7.50 7.75
C GLU A 92 15.43 8.51 6.75
N GLY A 93 15.26 9.80 7.04
CA GLY A 93 15.63 10.91 6.14
C GLY A 93 14.50 11.37 5.22
N CYS A 94 13.38 10.64 5.11
CA CYS A 94 12.20 11.10 4.39
C CYS A 94 11.28 11.99 5.24
N PRO A 95 10.45 12.83 4.60
CA PRO A 95 9.46 13.63 5.32
C PRO A 95 8.55 12.77 6.17
N GLU A 96 8.13 13.33 7.30
CA GLU A 96 7.01 12.80 8.07
C GLU A 96 5.70 13.19 7.39
N HIS A 97 4.78 12.25 7.39
CA HIS A 97 3.43 12.37 6.86
C HIS A 97 2.42 12.06 7.96
N CYS A 98 1.36 12.87 8.09
CA CYS A 98 0.18 12.45 8.84
C CYS A 98 -0.49 11.29 8.09
N TYR A 99 -1.20 10.39 8.76
CA TYR A 99 -2.01 9.39 8.07
C TYR A 99 -3.13 10.03 7.25
N ILE A 100 -3.62 11.21 7.67
CA ILE A 100 -4.69 11.96 7.01
C ILE A 100 -4.07 12.96 6.01
N GLU A 101 -3.86 12.53 4.77
CA GLU A 101 -3.36 13.40 3.68
C GLU A 101 -4.35 13.53 2.51
N GLY A 102 -5.38 12.70 2.47
CA GLY A 102 -6.39 12.65 1.43
C GLY A 102 -7.21 11.37 1.51
N THR A 103 -8.51 11.47 1.27
CA THR A 103 -9.41 10.31 1.29
C THR A 103 -10.00 10.04 -0.08
N PHE A 104 -9.95 8.76 -0.48
CA PHE A 104 -10.36 8.27 -1.78
C PHE A 104 -11.50 7.26 -1.62
N ASP A 105 -12.36 7.19 -2.63
CA ASP A 105 -13.53 6.32 -2.65
C ASP A 105 -13.13 4.90 -3.07
N LEU A 106 -12.39 4.22 -2.19
CA LEU A 106 -11.95 2.83 -2.36
C LEU A 106 -12.76 1.93 -1.41
N ASP A 107 -13.33 0.85 -1.95
CA ASP A 107 -14.02 -0.16 -1.13
C ASP A 107 -12.98 -1.11 -0.50
N PHE A 108 -12.32 -0.61 0.54
CA PHE A 108 -11.12 -1.18 1.14
C PHE A 108 -11.41 -2.25 2.20
N TYR A 109 -10.54 -3.26 2.23
CA TYR A 109 -10.58 -4.39 3.15
C TYR A 109 -9.18 -4.80 3.63
N LEU A 110 -9.10 -5.30 4.87
CA LEU A 110 -7.94 -6.00 5.40
C LEU A 110 -7.94 -7.44 4.88
N THR A 111 -6.81 -7.93 4.39
CA THR A 111 -6.69 -9.33 3.98
C THR A 111 -5.53 -9.99 4.68
N PHE A 112 -5.76 -11.20 5.21
CA PHE A 112 -4.71 -12.09 5.66
C PHE A 112 -4.50 -13.22 4.67
N VAL A 113 -3.24 -13.48 4.33
CA VAL A 113 -2.82 -14.61 3.51
C VAL A 113 -2.00 -15.53 4.40
N LYS A 114 -2.41 -16.80 4.53
CA LYS A 114 -1.79 -17.77 5.45
C LYS A 114 -1.58 -19.12 4.79
N ASN A 115 -0.45 -19.74 5.10
CA ASN A 115 -0.17 -21.14 4.80
C ASN A 115 0.80 -21.66 5.86
N ALA A 116 0.32 -22.49 6.78
CA ALA A 116 1.11 -22.99 7.90
C ALA A 116 2.23 -23.94 7.46
N SER A 117 2.00 -24.76 6.44
CA SER A 117 2.98 -25.69 5.85
C SER A 117 4.20 -24.96 5.26
N GLN A 118 4.02 -23.69 4.89
CA GLN A 118 5.08 -22.81 4.40
C GLN A 118 5.59 -21.82 5.46
N ASN A 119 5.13 -21.93 6.72
CA ASN A 119 5.37 -20.93 7.78
C ASN A 119 5.08 -19.49 7.30
N PHE A 120 4.00 -19.32 6.54
CA PHE A 120 3.66 -18.08 5.86
C PHE A 120 2.44 -17.43 6.51
N SER A 121 2.59 -16.15 6.87
CA SER A 121 1.49 -15.29 7.27
C SER A 121 1.80 -13.85 6.85
N HIS A 122 0.89 -13.23 6.11
CA HIS A 122 1.08 -11.89 5.57
C HIS A 122 -0.23 -11.10 5.56
N ALA A 123 -0.15 -9.78 5.74
CA ALA A 123 -1.28 -8.87 5.61
C ALA A 123 -1.16 -8.02 4.34
N VAL A 124 -2.22 -8.02 3.52
CA VAL A 124 -2.30 -7.21 2.30
C VAL A 124 -3.59 -6.39 2.31
N CYS A 125 -3.63 -5.35 1.48
CA CYS A 125 -4.86 -4.62 1.21
C CYS A 125 -5.68 -5.38 0.18
N ALA A 126 -7.00 -5.34 0.32
CA ALA A 126 -7.93 -5.72 -0.73
C ALA A 126 -8.87 -4.56 -1.06
N GLU A 127 -9.28 -4.49 -2.32
CA GLU A 127 -10.32 -3.58 -2.81
C GLU A 127 -11.37 -4.42 -3.53
N PHE A 128 -12.64 -4.21 -3.18
CA PHE A 128 -13.75 -4.85 -3.86
C PHE A 128 -14.11 -4.06 -5.13
N LEU A 129 -14.05 -4.72 -6.27
CA LEU A 129 -14.28 -4.12 -7.59
C LEU A 129 -15.76 -4.16 -8.02
N GLY A 130 -16.64 -4.70 -7.17
CA GLY A 130 -18.04 -4.97 -7.47
C GLY A 130 -18.29 -6.39 -7.99
N GLY A 131 -19.56 -6.72 -8.22
CA GLY A 131 -19.96 -8.06 -8.65
C GLY A 131 -20.20 -9.01 -7.47
N ASN A 132 -19.74 -10.25 -7.60
CA ASN A 132 -19.92 -11.29 -6.59
C ASN A 132 -18.70 -11.33 -5.64
N ALA A 133 -18.93 -11.13 -4.35
CA ALA A 133 -17.87 -11.17 -3.33
C ALA A 133 -17.23 -12.56 -3.18
N ASP A 134 -17.90 -13.63 -3.60
CA ASP A 134 -17.39 -15.00 -3.55
C ASP A 134 -16.56 -15.36 -4.79
N GLU A 135 -16.39 -14.42 -5.73
CA GLU A 135 -15.52 -14.57 -6.89
C GLU A 135 -14.19 -13.87 -6.63
N PHE A 136 -13.08 -14.61 -6.70
CA PHE A 136 -11.74 -14.05 -6.47
C PHE A 136 -11.41 -12.89 -7.43
N SER A 137 -11.91 -12.94 -8.66
CA SER A 137 -11.74 -11.87 -9.67
C SER A 137 -12.45 -10.56 -9.34
N SER A 138 -13.38 -10.56 -8.38
CA SER A 138 -14.03 -9.35 -7.88
C SER A 138 -13.16 -8.56 -6.90
N TRP A 139 -11.95 -9.06 -6.60
CA TRP A 139 -11.03 -8.47 -5.65
C TRP A 139 -9.71 -8.09 -6.30
N LYS A 140 -9.23 -6.91 -5.94
CA LYS A 140 -7.85 -6.47 -6.22
C LYS A 140 -7.05 -6.53 -4.94
N PHE A 141 -5.88 -7.17 -4.97
CA PHE A 141 -4.97 -7.22 -3.82
C PHE A 141 -3.72 -6.39 -4.09
N TYR A 142 -3.26 -5.65 -3.08
CA TYR A 142 -2.08 -4.80 -3.21
C TYR A 142 -1.42 -4.54 -1.86
N GLN A 143 -0.11 -4.33 -1.89
CA GLN A 143 0.67 -3.96 -0.72
C GLN A 143 2.06 -3.46 -1.15
N PHE A 144 2.67 -2.57 -0.35
CA PHE A 144 3.97 -1.98 -0.66
C PHE A 144 3.99 -1.38 -2.07
N GLY A 145 4.99 -1.74 -2.89
CA GLY A 145 5.07 -1.35 -4.30
C GLY A 145 4.30 -2.25 -5.27
N ASN A 146 3.71 -3.35 -4.83
CA ASN A 146 2.94 -4.23 -5.71
C ASN A 146 1.44 -3.89 -5.66
N LEU A 147 0.92 -3.32 -6.76
CA LEU A 147 -0.47 -2.90 -6.88
C LEU A 147 -1.41 -3.97 -7.48
N ASP A 148 -0.88 -5.14 -7.83
CA ASP A 148 -1.60 -6.25 -8.46
C ASP A 148 -1.04 -7.59 -7.96
N ILE A 149 -1.23 -7.85 -6.67
CA ILE A 149 -0.83 -9.12 -6.05
C ILE A 149 -1.77 -10.22 -6.54
N ARG A 150 -1.20 -11.20 -7.22
CA ARG A 150 -1.89 -12.38 -7.75
C ARG A 150 -1.37 -13.65 -7.08
N PRO A 151 -2.18 -14.74 -7.09
CA PRO A 151 -1.71 -16.06 -6.71
C PRO A 151 -0.38 -16.42 -7.40
N GLY A 152 0.56 -16.95 -6.63
CA GLY A 152 1.91 -17.28 -7.06
C GLY A 152 2.93 -16.16 -6.87
N ASN A 153 2.50 -14.94 -6.52
CA ASN A 153 3.43 -13.91 -6.01
C ASN A 153 3.95 -14.30 -4.63
N TRP A 154 5.14 -13.81 -4.25
CA TRP A 154 5.73 -14.10 -2.94
C TRP A 154 4.87 -13.62 -1.76
N GLN A 155 4.00 -12.62 -1.98
CA GLN A 155 3.04 -12.10 -0.99
C GLN A 155 1.73 -12.91 -0.95
N MET A 156 1.51 -13.77 -1.93
CA MET A 156 0.34 -14.64 -2.06
C MET A 156 0.74 -15.94 -2.76
N PRO A 157 1.53 -16.80 -2.09
CA PRO A 157 2.03 -18.02 -2.71
C PRO A 157 0.88 -18.99 -3.00
N TYR A 158 1.11 -19.90 -3.95
CA TYR A 158 0.24 -21.07 -4.10
C TYR A 158 0.27 -21.94 -2.85
N GLY A 159 -0.74 -22.81 -2.73
CA GLY A 159 -0.77 -23.85 -1.72
C GLY A 159 0.37 -24.85 -1.87
N THR A 160 0.40 -25.82 -0.97
CA THR A 160 1.23 -27.02 -1.08
C THR A 160 0.34 -28.23 -1.34
N LYS A 161 0.95 -29.41 -1.51
CA LYS A 161 0.24 -30.69 -1.62
C LYS A 161 -0.67 -31.00 -0.43
N THR A 162 -0.36 -30.41 0.72
CA THR A 162 -0.98 -30.75 2.01
C THR A 162 -1.81 -29.61 2.59
N GLU A 163 -1.70 -28.40 2.07
CA GLU A 163 -2.41 -27.22 2.58
C GLU A 163 -2.54 -26.13 1.51
N ASP A 164 -3.78 -25.74 1.22
CA ASP A 164 -4.08 -24.58 0.39
C ASP A 164 -3.65 -23.28 1.08
N THR A 165 -3.17 -22.30 0.31
CA THR A 165 -2.99 -20.96 0.85
C THR A 165 -4.35 -20.31 1.05
N LYS A 166 -4.64 -19.93 2.29
CA LYS A 166 -5.91 -19.31 2.69
C LYS A 166 -5.80 -17.79 2.63
N VAL A 167 -6.67 -17.17 1.84
CA VAL A 167 -6.84 -15.72 1.72
C VAL A 167 -8.16 -15.35 2.40
N THR A 168 -8.09 -14.61 3.51
CA THR A 168 -9.27 -14.22 4.29
C THR A 168 -9.41 -12.71 4.33
N ILE A 169 -10.55 -12.22 3.87
CA ILE A 169 -10.84 -10.79 3.70
C ILE A 169 -11.77 -10.33 4.81
N TYR A 170 -11.46 -9.20 5.44
CA TYR A 170 -12.19 -8.64 6.58
C TYR A 170 -12.49 -7.16 6.36
N GLU A 171 -13.70 -6.76 6.76
CA GLU A 171 -14.03 -5.35 6.96
C GLU A 171 -13.30 -4.85 8.22
N ILE A 172 -12.68 -3.68 8.13
CA ILE A 172 -12.13 -2.99 9.30
C ILE A 172 -13.30 -2.32 10.04
N THR A 173 -13.54 -2.76 11.26
CA THR A 173 -14.65 -2.28 12.11
C THR A 173 -14.22 -1.24 13.14
N GLY A 174 -12.93 -0.89 13.17
CA GLY A 174 -12.38 0.09 14.11
C GLY A 174 -10.88 0.28 13.95
N VAL A 175 -10.34 1.23 14.70
CA VAL A 175 -8.89 1.52 14.78
C VAL A 175 -8.49 1.46 16.24
N MET A 176 -7.72 0.44 16.63
CA MET A 176 -7.24 0.29 18.01
C MET A 176 -6.01 1.17 18.27
N THR A 177 -5.07 1.17 17.32
CA THR A 177 -3.84 1.98 17.35
C THR A 177 -3.45 2.38 15.92
N CYS A 178 -2.34 3.12 15.75
CA CYS A 178 -1.80 3.46 14.43
C CYS A 178 -1.38 2.23 13.59
N ALA A 179 -1.24 1.06 14.21
CA ALA A 179 -0.76 -0.18 13.60
C ALA A 179 -1.81 -1.31 13.58
N VAL A 180 -2.85 -1.21 14.42
CA VAL A 180 -3.76 -2.32 14.70
C VAL A 180 -5.19 -1.92 14.33
N PRO A 181 -5.76 -2.51 13.25
CA PRO A 181 -7.19 -2.41 12.98
C PRO A 181 -7.97 -3.28 13.96
N ASP A 182 -9.21 -2.90 14.21
CA ASP A 182 -10.23 -3.81 14.74
C ASP A 182 -11.01 -4.45 13.59
N TYR A 183 -11.37 -5.72 13.74
CA TYR A 183 -12.14 -6.51 12.77
C TYR A 183 -12.79 -7.69 13.49
N LYS A 184 -13.72 -8.40 12.83
CA LYS A 184 -14.42 -9.56 13.40
C LYS A 184 -13.88 -10.87 12.82
N PRO A 185 -13.01 -11.63 13.51
CA PRO A 185 -12.42 -12.86 12.97
C PRO A 185 -13.46 -13.93 12.59
N GLY A 186 -14.58 -14.00 13.33
CA GLY A 186 -15.67 -14.95 13.06
C GLY A 186 -16.64 -14.52 11.96
N SER A 187 -16.36 -13.44 11.24
CA SER A 187 -17.25 -12.91 10.19
C SER A 187 -16.44 -12.33 9.03
N PRO A 188 -15.66 -13.18 8.32
CA PRO A 188 -14.95 -12.73 7.13
C PRO A 188 -15.94 -12.28 6.06
N LYS A 189 -15.51 -11.32 5.24
CA LYS A 189 -16.27 -10.84 4.09
C LYS A 189 -16.23 -11.84 2.92
N ALA A 190 -15.08 -12.48 2.73
CA ALA A 190 -14.87 -13.55 1.75
C ALA A 190 -13.66 -14.38 2.18
N VAL A 191 -13.63 -15.63 1.76
CA VAL A 191 -12.56 -16.58 2.03
C VAL A 191 -12.24 -17.36 0.76
N PHE A 192 -10.96 -17.43 0.42
CA PHE A 192 -10.48 -18.15 -0.74
C PHE A 192 -9.37 -19.12 -0.36
N LEU A 193 -9.36 -20.28 -1.02
CA LEU A 193 -8.32 -21.28 -0.94
C LEU A 193 -7.60 -21.37 -2.29
N ILE A 194 -6.28 -21.25 -2.26
CA ILE A 194 -5.42 -21.35 -3.43
C ILE A 194 -4.63 -22.65 -3.32
N GLY A 195 -4.91 -23.59 -4.21
CA GLY A 195 -4.23 -24.89 -4.25
C GLY A 195 -2.79 -24.83 -4.78
N GLU A 196 -2.10 -25.98 -4.77
CA GLU A 196 -0.71 -26.13 -5.23
C GLU A 196 -0.49 -25.64 -6.66
N ASN A 197 -1.48 -25.81 -7.53
CA ASN A 197 -1.43 -25.42 -8.93
C ASN A 197 -2.04 -24.04 -9.23
N GLY A 198 -2.38 -23.27 -8.19
CA GLY A 198 -3.04 -21.97 -8.31
C GLY A 198 -4.55 -22.03 -8.58
N THR A 199 -5.19 -23.22 -8.50
CA THR A 199 -6.65 -23.31 -8.54
C THR A 199 -7.25 -22.58 -7.35
N ILE A 200 -8.28 -21.78 -7.58
CA ILE A 200 -8.94 -20.98 -6.54
C ILE A 200 -10.33 -21.54 -6.27
N THR A 201 -10.66 -21.69 -5.00
CA THR A 201 -12.02 -22.02 -4.54
C THR A 201 -12.45 -21.04 -3.44
N SER A 202 -13.75 -20.76 -3.36
CA SER A 202 -14.36 -19.99 -2.27
C SER A 202 -14.85 -20.94 -1.18
N GLU A 203 -14.70 -20.55 0.10
CA GLU A 203 -15.35 -21.26 1.23
C GLU A 203 -16.72 -20.67 1.55
#